data_AF-A0A1I7URG3-F1
#
_entry.id   AF-A0A1I7URG3-F1
#
_cell.length_a   1.000
_cell.length_b   1.000
_cell.length_c   1.000
_cell.angle_alpha   90.00
_cell.angle_beta   90.00
_cell.angle_gamma   90.00
#
_symmetry.space_group_name_H-M   'P 1'
#
loop_
_entity.id
_entity.type
_entity.pdbx_description
1 polymer ?
#
loop_
_entity_poly.entity_id
_entity_poly.type
_entity_poly.pdbx_seq_one_letter_code
_entity_poly.pdbx_strand_id
1 'polypeptide(L)'
;MQTNATSHQIEFVNEKRILIWDFMSGCDRDELTEQRIVGSETFEESLKVRQVDVGLDSFNVFYGADYQKGICEVSKHLCHIFPGPIELHTSVAFGNFTEIFSYPHLHHLDRIHIAGSILLKKTLEQIFGKTTVKTEISIDPDTDDEYPIMQVCGVLG
;
A
#
# COMPACT_ATOMS: atom_id res chain seq x y z
N MET A 1 4.37 8.81 -10.69
CA MET A 1 5.46 8.17 -9.91
C MET A 1 5.37 6.68 -10.19
N GLN A 2 6.49 6.01 -10.51
CA GLN A 2 6.50 4.56 -10.71
C GLN A 2 6.65 3.89 -9.34
N THR A 3 5.59 3.23 -8.88
CA THR A 3 5.63 2.39 -7.67
C THR A 3 6.38 1.10 -7.99
N ASN A 4 7.47 0.82 -7.27
CA ASN A 4 8.18 -0.45 -7.38
C ASN A 4 7.28 -1.58 -6.86
N ALA A 5 7.29 -2.72 -7.54
CA ALA A 5 6.47 -3.91 -7.22
C ALA A 5 6.63 -4.44 -5.78
N THR A 6 7.71 -4.06 -5.10
CA THR A 6 8.13 -4.52 -3.78
C THR A 6 7.93 -3.46 -2.70
N SER A 7 7.26 -2.37 -3.03
CA SER A 7 7.03 -1.24 -2.13
C SER A 7 5.56 -1.07 -1.77
N HIS A 8 5.32 -0.61 -0.55
CA HIS A 8 4.00 -0.24 -0.05
C HIS A 8 4.05 1.23 0.36
N GLN A 9 3.34 2.09 -0.38
CA GLN A 9 3.33 3.53 -0.17
C GLN A 9 1.96 3.98 0.34
N ILE A 10 1.97 4.81 1.38
CA ILE A 10 0.77 5.38 1.96
C ILE A 10 0.96 6.88 2.09
N GLU A 11 -0.03 7.63 1.62
CA GLU A 11 -0.07 9.07 1.80
C GLU A 11 -1.15 9.43 2.83
N PHE A 12 -0.71 10.17 3.84
CA PHE A 12 -1.55 10.75 4.88
C PHE A 12 -1.82 12.20 4.50
N VAL A 13 -2.95 12.42 3.81
CA VAL A 13 -3.30 13.69 3.15
C VAL A 13 -3.36 14.86 4.13
N ASN A 14 -3.96 14.65 5.32
CA ASN A 14 -4.12 15.71 6.32
C ASN A 14 -2.77 16.11 6.94
N GLU A 15 -1.86 15.15 7.06
CA GLU A 15 -0.54 15.29 7.66
C GLU A 15 0.51 15.73 6.64
N LYS A 16 0.16 15.77 5.35
CA LYS A 16 1.07 16.00 4.21
C LYS A 16 2.32 15.12 4.32
N ARG A 17 2.09 13.85 4.66
CA ARG A 17 3.16 12.92 4.99
C ARG A 17 3.04 11.66 4.18
N ILE A 18 4.16 11.20 3.64
CA ILE A 18 4.24 9.96 2.87
C ILE A 18 5.06 8.96 3.67
N LEU A 19 4.52 7.75 3.79
CA LEU A 19 5.21 6.60 4.36
C LEU A 19 5.46 5.57 3.26
N ILE A 20 6.71 5.20 3.06
CA ILE A 20 7.11 4.16 2.11
C ILE A 20 7.75 3.02 2.89
N TRP A 21 7.28 1.80 2.66
CA TRP A 21 7.99 0.58 3.02
C TRP A 21 8.48 -0.08 1.74
N ASP A 22 9.79 -0.14 1.54
CA ASP A 22 10.39 -0.86 0.42
C ASP A 22 10.98 -2.18 0.93
N PHE A 23 10.40 -3.30 0.53
CA PHE A 23 10.72 -4.63 1.08
C PHE A 23 11.80 -5.38 0.29
N MET A 24 12.21 -4.83 -0.85
CA MET A 24 13.34 -5.32 -1.65
C MET A 24 14.19 -4.11 -2.01
N SER A 25 14.68 -3.46 -0.96
CA SER A 25 15.58 -2.31 -0.99
C SER A 25 16.53 -2.32 -2.20
N GLY A 26 16.56 -1.21 -2.94
CA GLY A 26 17.64 -0.90 -3.87
C GLY A 26 18.95 -0.44 -3.20
N CYS A 27 18.96 -0.26 -1.88
CA CYS A 27 20.14 0.07 -1.08
C CYS A 27 21.01 -1.17 -0.83
N ASP A 28 22.32 -0.94 -0.67
CA ASP A 28 23.27 -1.98 -0.34
C ASP A 28 22.96 -2.59 1.04
N ARG A 29 23.04 -3.92 1.13
CA ARG A 29 22.68 -4.68 2.34
C ARG A 29 23.48 -4.25 3.58
N ASP A 30 24.72 -3.79 3.38
CA ASP A 30 25.60 -3.30 4.45
C ASP A 30 25.09 -2.00 5.10
N GLU A 31 24.19 -1.25 4.43
CA GLU A 31 23.57 -0.05 4.98
C GLU A 31 22.35 -0.37 5.88
N LEU A 32 21.82 -1.60 5.79
CA LEU A 32 20.61 -2.05 6.49
C LEU A 32 20.95 -2.57 7.90
N THR A 33 21.38 -1.65 8.77
CA THR A 33 21.91 -1.97 10.09
C THR A 33 20.87 -2.02 11.22
N GLU A 34 19.63 -1.65 10.94
CA GLU A 34 18.56 -1.60 11.94
C GLU A 34 17.68 -2.86 11.91
N GLN A 35 17.16 -3.24 13.07
CA GLN A 35 16.09 -4.21 13.20
C GLN A 35 14.76 -3.54 13.54
N ARG A 36 13.65 -3.98 12.93
CA ARG A 36 12.30 -3.52 13.27
C ARG A 36 11.33 -4.66 13.43
N ILE A 37 10.48 -4.56 14.45
CA ILE A 37 9.41 -5.52 14.71
C ILE A 37 8.08 -4.83 14.39
N VAL A 38 7.27 -5.46 13.54
CA VAL A 38 5.91 -5.02 13.24
C VAL A 38 5.00 -6.23 13.35
N GLY A 39 4.15 -6.23 14.39
CA GLY A 39 3.29 -7.37 14.67
C GLY A 39 4.05 -8.66 14.90
N SER A 40 3.74 -9.70 14.12
CA SER A 40 4.45 -10.98 14.16
C SER A 40 5.75 -11.00 13.36
N GLU A 41 6.02 -9.98 12.55
CA GLU A 41 7.17 -9.96 11.65
C GLU A 41 8.36 -9.20 12.24
N THR A 42 9.55 -9.74 11.99
CA THR A 42 10.83 -9.14 12.35
C THR A 42 11.62 -8.86 11.08
N PHE A 43 11.87 -7.59 10.82
CA PHE A 43 12.69 -7.08 9.74
C PHE A 43 14.11 -6.87 10.29
N GLU A 44 14.97 -7.87 10.13
CA GLU A 44 16.33 -7.86 10.70
C GLU A 44 17.28 -6.89 9.99
N GLU A 45 17.05 -6.67 8.70
CA GLU A 45 17.87 -5.83 7.84
C GLU A 45 17.02 -4.68 7.32
N SER A 46 17.04 -3.59 8.08
CA SER A 46 16.26 -2.39 7.78
C SER A 46 17.07 -1.11 7.91
N LEU A 47 16.59 -0.06 7.25
CA LEU A 47 17.10 1.30 7.36
C LEU A 47 15.92 2.27 7.33
N LYS A 48 15.82 3.14 8.34
CA LYS A 48 14.87 4.24 8.32
C LYS A 48 15.50 5.50 7.75
N VAL A 49 14.91 6.02 6.68
CA VAL A 49 15.26 7.29 6.08
C VAL A 49 14.15 8.30 6.35
N ARG A 50 14.50 9.50 6.80
CA ARG A 50 13.54 10.59 7.03
C ARG A 50 13.97 11.85 6.30
N GLN A 51 13.12 12.33 5.42
CA GLN A 51 13.29 13.58 4.70
C GLN A 51 12.19 14.56 5.15
N VAL A 52 12.51 15.34 6.18
CA VAL A 52 11.54 16.21 6.87
C VAL A 52 10.99 17.29 5.93
N ASP A 53 11.83 17.83 5.04
CA ASP A 53 11.47 18.94 4.15
C ASP A 53 10.37 18.60 3.14
N VAL A 54 10.22 17.30 2.84
CA VAL A 54 9.21 16.78 1.91
C VAL A 54 8.20 15.85 2.60
N GLY A 55 8.21 15.78 3.94
CA GLY A 55 7.27 14.96 4.70
C GLY A 55 7.38 13.46 4.42
N LEU A 56 8.57 12.96 4.04
CA LEU A 56 8.75 11.57 3.63
C LEU A 56 9.46 10.77 4.73
N ASP A 57 8.83 9.68 5.16
CA ASP A 57 9.49 8.61 5.92
C ASP A 57 9.54 7.35 5.05
N SER A 58 10.72 6.77 4.93
CA SER A 58 10.95 5.53 4.21
C SER A 58 11.60 4.49 5.12
N PHE A 59 11.14 3.26 5.01
CA PHE A 59 11.69 2.08 5.64
C PHE A 59 12.15 1.15 4.53
N ASN A 60 13.46 1.12 4.30
CA ASN A 60 14.08 0.20 3.36
C ASN A 60 14.39 -1.08 4.10
N VAL A 61 13.98 -2.21 3.54
CA VAL A 61 14.08 -3.52 4.16
C VAL A 61 14.56 -4.53 3.12
N PHE A 62 15.39 -5.46 3.57
CA PHE A 62 15.67 -6.68 2.81
C PHE A 62 14.93 -7.85 3.46
N TYR A 63 13.78 -8.22 2.91
CA TYR A 63 12.94 -9.30 3.44
C TYR A 63 12.90 -10.54 2.51
N GLY A 64 13.64 -10.49 1.40
CA GLY A 64 13.81 -11.62 0.48
C GLY A 64 12.51 -12.05 -0.21
N ALA A 65 12.43 -13.32 -0.62
CA ALA A 65 11.32 -13.84 -1.42
C ALA A 65 9.94 -13.79 -0.71
N ASP A 66 9.93 -13.66 0.62
CA ASP A 66 8.72 -13.62 1.43
C ASP A 66 8.15 -12.19 1.62
N TYR A 67 8.66 -11.17 0.92
CA TYR A 67 8.28 -9.75 1.10
C TYR A 67 6.77 -9.47 1.16
N GLN A 68 5.97 -10.31 0.53
CA GLN A 68 4.51 -10.25 0.58
C GLN A 68 3.94 -10.40 2.01
N LYS A 69 4.53 -11.27 2.85
CA LYS A 69 4.15 -11.41 4.27
C LYS A 69 4.42 -10.12 5.04
N GLY A 70 5.59 -9.52 4.80
CA GLY A 70 5.97 -8.23 5.38
C GLY A 70 4.98 -7.12 5.03
N ILE A 71 4.55 -7.05 3.77
CA ILE A 71 3.54 -6.08 3.31
C ILE A 71 2.21 -6.28 4.03
N CYS A 72 1.70 -7.52 4.08
CA CYS A 72 0.44 -7.82 4.78
C CYS A 72 0.54 -7.45 6.26
N GLU A 73 1.64 -7.80 6.93
CA GLU A 73 1.81 -7.48 8.35
C GLU A 73 1.87 -5.98 8.57
N VAL A 74 2.71 -5.23 7.82
CA VAL A 74 2.76 -3.76 7.91
C VAL A 74 1.38 -3.15 7.70
N SER A 75 0.63 -3.62 6.70
CA SER A 75 -0.72 -3.14 6.39
C SER A 75 -1.70 -3.27 7.56
N LYS A 76 -1.57 -4.32 8.40
CA LYS A 76 -2.39 -4.50 9.62
C LYS A 76 -2.16 -3.39 10.63
N HIS A 77 -0.95 -2.85 10.71
CA HIS A 77 -0.54 -1.91 11.76
C HIS A 77 -0.63 -0.44 11.36
N LEU A 78 -0.85 -0.12 10.09
CA LEU A 78 -0.97 1.27 9.60
C LEU A 78 -2.05 2.07 10.32
N CYS A 79 -3.14 1.42 10.74
CA CYS A 79 -4.24 2.05 11.48
C CYS A 79 -3.83 2.56 12.87
N HIS A 80 -2.76 2.02 13.47
CA HIS A 80 -2.23 2.50 14.74
C HIS A 80 -1.40 3.78 14.57
N ILE A 81 -0.89 4.02 13.36
CA ILE A 81 0.05 5.11 13.11
C ILE A 81 -0.71 6.40 12.75
N PHE A 82 -1.79 6.32 11.97
CA PHE A 82 -2.58 7.50 11.59
C PHE A 82 -4.09 7.19 11.41
N PRO A 83 -4.96 7.72 12.29
CA PRO A 83 -6.40 7.65 12.11
C PRO A 83 -6.88 8.79 11.19
N GLY A 84 -7.09 8.52 9.90
CA GLY A 84 -7.54 9.53 8.95
C GLY A 84 -7.86 8.98 7.57
N PRO A 85 -8.43 9.80 6.65
CA PRO A 85 -8.66 9.40 5.27
C PRO A 85 -7.34 8.95 4.63
N ILE A 86 -7.29 7.68 4.24
CA ILE A 86 -6.11 7.05 3.67
C ILE A 86 -6.16 7.23 2.15
N GLU A 87 -5.12 7.84 1.60
CA GLU A 87 -4.80 7.72 0.19
C GLU A 87 -3.78 6.58 0.02
N LEU A 88 -4.22 5.51 -0.64
CA LEU A 88 -3.43 4.29 -0.77
C LEU A 88 -2.84 4.17 -2.17
N HIS A 89 -1.51 4.11 -2.26
CA HIS A 89 -0.77 3.85 -3.50
C HIS A 89 -0.08 2.49 -3.40
N THR A 90 -0.57 1.50 -4.14
CA THR A 90 -0.12 0.11 -3.98
C THR A 90 0.06 -0.57 -5.33
N SER A 91 0.90 -1.61 -5.42
CA SER A 91 1.27 -2.23 -6.70
C SER A 91 0.92 -3.72 -6.82
N VAL A 92 0.08 -4.15 -7.77
CA VAL A 92 -0.54 -5.49 -7.91
C VAL A 92 0.39 -6.70 -8.06
N ALA A 93 1.70 -6.58 -7.93
CA ALA A 93 2.67 -7.68 -8.06
C ALA A 93 2.63 -8.71 -6.88
N PHE A 94 1.46 -8.89 -6.27
CA PHE A 94 1.26 -9.68 -5.06
C PHE A 94 0.43 -10.93 -5.33
N GLY A 95 0.80 -12.06 -4.71
CA GLY A 95 -0.05 -13.25 -4.66
C GLY A 95 -1.26 -13.08 -3.73
N ASN A 96 -1.13 -12.26 -2.69
CA ASN A 96 -2.14 -12.06 -1.64
C ASN A 96 -2.64 -10.60 -1.55
N PHE A 97 -2.64 -9.86 -2.65
CA PHE A 97 -3.05 -8.44 -2.68
C PHE A 97 -4.39 -8.18 -1.99
N THR A 98 -5.37 -9.07 -2.18
CA THR A 98 -6.73 -8.89 -1.67
C THR A 98 -6.84 -9.04 -0.16
N GLU A 99 -5.83 -9.64 0.49
CA GLU A 99 -5.79 -9.79 1.94
C GLU A 99 -5.69 -8.44 2.66
N ILE A 100 -4.98 -7.46 2.08
CA ILE A 100 -4.85 -6.13 2.69
C ILE A 100 -6.22 -5.46 2.82
N PHE A 101 -7.13 -5.67 1.85
CA PHE A 101 -8.48 -5.12 1.86
C PHE A 101 -9.46 -5.92 2.71
N SER A 102 -9.02 -6.98 3.37
CA SER A 102 -9.82 -7.68 4.39
C SER A 102 -9.83 -6.93 5.73
N TYR A 103 -8.92 -5.96 5.91
CA TYR A 103 -8.78 -5.24 7.16
C TYR A 103 -9.74 -4.05 7.25
N PRO A 104 -10.53 -3.92 8.33
CA PRO A 104 -11.59 -2.91 8.45
C PRO A 104 -11.17 -1.46 8.22
N HIS A 105 -9.93 -1.08 8.55
CA HIS A 105 -9.44 0.29 8.36
C HIS A 105 -9.19 0.65 6.89
N LEU A 106 -8.98 -0.36 6.03
CA LEU A 106 -8.89 -0.17 4.58
C LEU A 106 -10.26 -0.26 3.91
N HIS A 107 -11.35 -0.46 4.67
CA HIS A 107 -12.70 -0.48 4.09
C HIS A 107 -13.22 0.92 3.74
N HIS A 108 -12.57 1.99 4.21
CA HIS A 108 -12.98 3.36 3.96
C HIS A 108 -11.78 4.18 3.50
N LEU A 109 -11.61 4.29 2.19
CA LEU A 109 -10.53 5.05 1.55
C LEU A 109 -11.07 6.34 0.97
N ASP A 110 -10.24 7.38 0.96
CA ASP A 110 -10.56 8.61 0.23
C ASP A 110 -10.23 8.43 -1.25
N ARG A 111 -9.00 7.97 -1.51
CA ARG A 111 -8.47 7.67 -2.84
C ARG A 111 -7.70 6.36 -2.83
N ILE A 112 -7.72 5.66 -3.95
CA ILE A 112 -6.89 4.47 -4.17
C ILE A 112 -6.27 4.52 -5.56
N HIS A 113 -4.97 4.28 -5.61
CA HIS A 113 -4.23 4.06 -6.84
C HIS A 113 -3.56 2.67 -6.79
N ILE A 114 -3.87 1.84 -7.77
CA ILE A 114 -3.37 0.48 -7.89
C ILE A 114 -2.57 0.34 -9.19
N ALA A 115 -1.25 0.29 -9.10
CA ALA A 115 -0.36 0.17 -10.26
C ALA A 115 0.15 -1.29 -10.44
N GLY A 116 0.68 -1.71 -11.58
CA GLY A 116 1.42 -2.99 -11.70
C GLY A 116 0.90 -3.94 -12.78
N SER A 117 0.34 -5.09 -12.40
CA SER A 117 -0.19 -6.09 -13.34
C SER A 117 -1.70 -5.95 -13.52
N ILE A 118 -2.20 -6.39 -14.68
CA ILE A 118 -3.64 -6.41 -15.01
C ILE A 118 -4.43 -7.11 -13.89
N LEU A 119 -5.41 -6.41 -13.32
CA LEU A 119 -6.31 -6.93 -12.31
C LEU A 119 -7.47 -7.69 -12.94
N LEU A 120 -7.66 -8.95 -12.51
CA LEU A 120 -8.82 -9.74 -12.88
C LEU A 120 -10.08 -9.27 -12.13
N LYS A 121 -11.25 -9.37 -12.76
CA LYS A 121 -12.56 -9.03 -12.19
C LYS A 121 -12.80 -9.59 -10.78
N LYS A 122 -12.50 -10.87 -10.56
CA LYS A 122 -12.63 -11.54 -9.25
C LYS A 122 -11.80 -10.84 -8.16
N THR A 123 -10.63 -10.31 -8.51
CA THR A 123 -9.76 -9.57 -7.60
C THR A 123 -10.38 -8.23 -7.25
N LEU A 124 -10.89 -7.49 -8.24
CA LEU A 124 -11.62 -6.24 -8.03
C LEU A 124 -12.86 -6.44 -7.14
N GLU A 125 -13.63 -7.52 -7.36
CA GLU A 125 -14.76 -7.90 -6.51
C GLU A 125 -14.37 -8.15 -5.05
N GLN A 126 -13.23 -8.80 -4.82
CA GLN A 126 -12.73 -9.06 -3.46
C GLN A 126 -12.33 -7.76 -2.74
N ILE A 127 -11.78 -6.80 -3.47
CA ILE A 127 -11.33 -5.50 -2.95
C ILE A 127 -12.54 -4.61 -2.68
N PHE A 128 -13.30 -4.29 -3.72
CA PHE A 128 -14.41 -3.33 -3.68
C PHE A 128 -15.71 -3.92 -3.11
N GLY A 129 -15.79 -5.24 -2.91
CA GLY A 129 -16.87 -5.85 -2.14
C GLY A 129 -16.83 -5.49 -0.65
N LYS A 130 -15.68 -5.05 -0.12
CA LYS A 130 -15.48 -4.68 1.30
C LYS A 130 -14.99 -3.25 1.48
N THR A 131 -14.28 -2.72 0.49
CA THR A 131 -13.72 -1.37 0.49
C THR A 131 -14.66 -0.41 -0.20
N THR A 132 -14.94 0.74 0.40
CA THR A 132 -15.62 1.88 -0.21
C THR A 132 -14.61 3.01 -0.40
N VAL A 133 -14.58 3.58 -1.61
CA VAL A 133 -13.70 4.70 -1.96
C VAL A 133 -14.55 5.93 -2.22
N LYS A 134 -14.20 7.07 -1.60
CA LYS A 134 -15.03 8.28 -1.65
C LYS A 134 -14.81 9.11 -2.90
N THR A 135 -13.57 9.32 -3.31
CA THR A 135 -13.22 10.36 -4.28
C THR A 135 -12.69 9.78 -5.58
N GLU A 136 -11.69 8.90 -5.52
CA GLU A 136 -10.97 8.49 -6.73
C GLU A 136 -10.47 7.04 -6.68
N ILE A 137 -10.68 6.33 -7.78
CA ILE A 137 -10.13 4.99 -8.02
C ILE A 137 -9.32 5.06 -9.30
N SER A 138 -8.04 4.73 -9.23
CA SER A 138 -7.13 4.70 -10.35
C SER A 138 -6.43 3.35 -10.41
N ILE A 139 -6.43 2.69 -11.57
CA ILE A 139 -5.82 1.38 -11.79
C ILE A 139 -4.97 1.44 -13.07
N ASP A 140 -3.72 0.99 -13.02
CA ASP A 140 -2.77 1.02 -14.14
C ASP A 140 -1.93 -0.29 -14.16
N PRO A 141 -1.84 -1.06 -15.26
CA PRO A 141 -2.50 -0.86 -16.56
C PRO A 141 -4.00 -1.13 -16.50
N ASP A 142 -4.71 -0.68 -17.54
CA ASP A 142 -6.15 -0.90 -17.71
C ASP A 142 -6.54 -2.38 -17.47
N THR A 143 -7.66 -2.56 -16.78
CA THR A 143 -8.18 -3.89 -16.40
C THR A 143 -8.73 -4.65 -17.61
N ASP A 144 -8.62 -5.99 -17.61
CA ASP A 144 -8.89 -6.84 -18.79
C ASP A 144 -10.35 -6.83 -19.30
N ASP A 145 -11.37 -6.59 -18.45
CA ASP A 145 -12.74 -6.25 -18.91
C ASP A 145 -13.79 -6.04 -17.78
N GLU A 146 -14.82 -5.24 -18.10
CA GLU A 146 -16.20 -5.18 -17.57
C GLU A 146 -16.47 -5.40 -16.06
N TYR A 147 -15.65 -4.86 -15.16
CA TYR A 147 -16.07 -4.73 -13.75
C TYR A 147 -16.55 -3.30 -13.46
N PRO A 148 -17.88 -3.05 -13.41
CA PRO A 148 -18.38 -1.76 -12.96
C PRO A 148 -18.07 -1.63 -11.47
N ILE A 149 -17.11 -0.78 -11.13
CA ILE A 149 -16.87 -0.40 -9.74
C ILE A 149 -18.01 0.52 -9.32
N MET A 150 -19.08 -0.10 -8.80
CA MET A 150 -20.37 0.55 -8.50
C MET A 150 -20.31 1.61 -7.38
N GLN A 151 -19.15 1.82 -6.79
CA GLN A 151 -18.97 2.66 -5.59
C GLN A 151 -18.63 4.11 -5.90
N VAL A 152 -18.42 4.49 -7.16
CA VAL A 152 -18.26 5.89 -7.56
C VAL A 152 -19.62 6.57 -7.55
N CYS A 153 -20.11 6.92 -6.36
CA CYS A 153 -21.25 7.83 -6.19
C CYS A 153 -20.73 9.21 -5.78
N GLY A 154 -20.12 9.88 -6.74
CA GLY A 154 -19.93 11.33 -6.77
C GLY A 154 -20.61 11.89 -8.00
N VAL A 155 -21.94 11.86 -8.03
CA VAL A 155 -22.71 12.68 -8.96
C VAL A 155 -22.52 14.13 -8.55
N LEU A 156 -21.85 14.93 -9.37
CA LEU A 156 -22.03 16.37 -9.49
C LEU A 156 -21.98 16.67 -10.99
N GLY A 157 -23.05 17.10 -11.67
CA GLY A 157 -24.05 18.06 -11.22
C GLY A 157 -23.57 19.44 -11.63
#